data_AF-A0A9E3VTX9-F1
#
_entry.id   AF-A0A9E3VTX9-F1
#
_cell.length_a   1.000
_cell.length_b   1.000
_cell.length_c   1.000
_cell.angle_alpha   90.00
_cell.angle_beta   90.00
_cell.angle_gamma   90.00
#
_symmetry.space_group_name_H-M   'P 1'
#
loop_
_entity.id
_entity.type
_entity.pdbx_description
1 polymer ?
#
loop_
_entity_poly.entity_id
_entity_poly.type
_entity_poly.pdbx_seq_one_letter_code
_entity_poly.pdbx_strand_id
1 'polypeptide(L)'
;MDRRAASRPGALHDRASTKRQPPAFLDRDEIALLTGFQRKARQIEQLRRMGVAFFINGCGRPVVTRAAIEGRAEVAPPRTWSPSVLDTQGRA
;
A
#
# COMPACT_ATOMS: atom_id res chain seq x y z
N MET A 1 -52.76 28.93 -3.61
CA MET A 1 -51.86 27.77 -3.63
C MET A 1 -50.69 28.12 -4.52
N ASP A 2 -49.51 28.42 -3.98
CA ASP A 2 -48.26 28.25 -4.74
C ASP A 2 -47.00 28.50 -3.89
N ARG A 3 -46.06 27.54 -4.03
CA ARG A 3 -44.61 27.56 -3.83
C ARG A 3 -43.97 27.59 -2.42
N ARG A 4 -43.50 26.37 -2.07
CA ARG A 4 -42.10 25.99 -1.80
C ARG A 4 -41.41 26.52 -0.54
N ALA A 5 -41.40 25.64 0.46
CA ALA A 5 -40.21 25.11 1.11
C ALA A 5 -38.90 25.90 0.91
N ALA A 6 -38.54 26.71 1.91
CA ALA A 6 -37.18 27.17 2.10
C ALA A 6 -36.30 25.98 2.52
N SER A 7 -35.70 25.34 1.52
CA SER A 7 -34.73 24.28 1.69
C SER A 7 -33.52 24.83 2.43
N ARG A 8 -33.16 24.17 3.54
CA ARG A 8 -31.91 24.41 4.28
C ARG A 8 -30.72 24.41 3.30
N PRO A 9 -29.78 25.37 3.37
CA PRO A 9 -28.53 25.25 2.64
C PRO A 9 -27.74 24.13 3.31
N GLY A 10 -27.84 22.92 2.74
CA GLY A 10 -26.92 21.84 3.06
C GLY A 10 -25.51 22.35 2.80
N ALA A 11 -24.69 22.35 3.85
CA ALA A 11 -23.27 22.57 3.76
C ALA A 11 -22.75 21.77 2.56
N LEU A 12 -22.24 22.50 1.56
CA LEU A 12 -21.41 21.93 0.52
C LEU A 12 -20.22 21.33 1.27
N HIS A 13 -20.30 20.04 1.58
CA HIS A 13 -19.14 19.30 2.00
C HIS A 13 -18.14 19.50 0.87
N ASP A 14 -17.14 20.34 1.12
CA ASP A 14 -15.84 20.33 0.47
C ASP A 14 -15.46 18.85 0.44
N ARG A 15 -15.71 18.20 -0.71
CA ARG A 15 -15.59 16.76 -0.85
C ARG A 15 -14.10 16.49 -0.77
N ALA A 16 -13.69 16.23 0.46
CA ALA A 16 -12.50 15.56 0.92
C ALA A 16 -11.52 15.26 -0.21
N SER A 17 -10.31 15.79 -0.06
CA SER A 17 -9.11 15.23 -0.65
C SER A 17 -9.09 13.71 -0.43
N THR A 18 -9.72 12.95 -1.33
CA THR A 18 -9.46 11.52 -1.50
C THR A 18 -8.01 11.47 -1.88
N LYS A 19 -7.15 11.19 -0.90
CA LYS A 19 -5.73 11.00 -1.15
C LYS A 19 -5.64 9.91 -2.20
N ARG A 20 -5.24 10.28 -3.42
CA ARG A 20 -5.02 9.32 -4.50
C ARG A 20 -3.81 8.49 -4.11
N GLN A 21 -4.03 7.41 -3.37
CA GLN A 21 -2.97 6.48 -3.02
C GLN A 21 -2.49 5.81 -4.31
N PRO A 22 -1.18 5.74 -4.53
CA PRO A 22 -0.65 4.97 -5.64
C PRO A 22 -1.00 3.48 -5.45
N PRO A 23 -1.12 2.72 -6.55
CA PRO A 23 -1.37 1.29 -6.48
C PRO A 23 -0.28 0.59 -5.66
N ALA A 24 -0.65 -0.45 -4.92
CA ALA A 24 0.27 -1.15 -4.01
C ALA A 24 1.43 -1.86 -4.74
N PHE A 25 1.23 -2.19 -6.02
CA PHE A 25 2.19 -2.89 -6.87
C PHE A 25 2.68 -1.98 -8.00
N LEU A 26 3.91 -2.20 -8.42
CA LEU A 26 4.43 -1.59 -9.63
C LEU A 26 3.77 -2.19 -10.86
N ASP A 27 3.42 -1.31 -11.81
CA ASP A 27 3.02 -1.71 -13.14
C ASP A 27 4.22 -2.23 -13.97
N ARG A 28 3.94 -2.87 -15.09
CA ARG A 28 4.92 -3.42 -16.02
C ARG A 28 5.87 -2.34 -16.53
N ASP A 29 5.35 -1.15 -16.84
CA ASP A 29 6.17 -0.04 -17.32
C ASP A 29 7.08 0.50 -16.23
N GLU A 30 6.60 0.54 -14.98
CA GLU A 30 7.41 0.93 -13.83
C GLU A 30 8.51 -0.10 -13.53
N ILE A 31 8.22 -1.39 -13.66
CA ILE A 31 9.22 -2.45 -13.56
C ILE A 31 10.26 -2.35 -14.68
N ALA A 32 9.83 -2.04 -15.91
CA ALA A 32 10.73 -1.84 -17.04
C ALA A 32 11.63 -0.62 -16.84
N LEU A 33 11.09 0.48 -16.28
CA LEU A 33 11.86 1.67 -15.92
C LEU A 33 12.84 1.38 -14.78
N LEU A 34 12.40 0.70 -13.73
CA LEU A 34 13.22 0.35 -12.56
C LEU A 34 14.39 -0.56 -12.93
N THR A 35 14.17 -1.53 -13.81
CA THR A 35 15.19 -2.52 -14.20
C THR A 35 15.98 -2.12 -15.44
N GLY A 36 15.48 -1.20 -16.26
CA GLY A 36 16.03 -0.86 -17.57
C GLY A 36 15.81 -1.94 -18.65
N PHE A 37 15.00 -2.98 -18.37
CA PHE A 37 14.81 -4.11 -19.28
C PHE A 37 13.33 -4.38 -19.55
N GLN A 38 13.01 -4.71 -20.81
CA GLN A 38 11.66 -5.13 -21.20
C GLN A 38 11.45 -6.65 -21.10
N ARG A 39 12.53 -7.44 -21.10
CA ARG A 39 12.48 -8.91 -21.07
C ARG A 39 12.38 -9.41 -19.63
N LYS A 40 11.32 -10.14 -19.30
CA LYS A 40 11.03 -10.67 -17.94
C LYS A 40 12.20 -11.40 -17.27
N ALA A 41 12.96 -12.20 -18.01
CA ALA A 41 14.14 -12.89 -17.46
C ALA A 41 15.22 -11.91 -17.01
N ARG A 42 15.51 -10.88 -17.81
CA ARG A 42 16.48 -9.82 -17.46
C ARG A 42 15.98 -8.96 -16.30
N GLN A 43 14.67 -8.70 -16.24
CA GLN A 43 14.06 -7.98 -15.11
C GLN A 43 14.28 -8.74 -13.80
N ILE A 44 14.04 -10.05 -13.78
CA ILE A 44 14.25 -10.90 -12.58
C ILE A 44 15.72 -10.88 -12.15
N GLU A 45 16.65 -11.07 -13.08
CA GLU A 45 18.09 -11.04 -12.79
C GLU A 45 18.54 -9.67 -12.25
N GLN A 46 18.02 -8.59 -12.81
CA GLN A 46 18.32 -7.24 -12.32
C GLN A 46 17.72 -6.99 -10.93
N LEU A 47 16.47 -7.41 -10.68
CA LEU A 47 15.84 -7.28 -9.37
C LEU A 47 16.60 -8.07 -8.29
N ARG A 48 17.12 -9.26 -8.63
CA ARG A 48 18.02 -10.04 -7.76
C ARG A 48 19.31 -9.28 -7.46
N ARG A 49 19.94 -8.70 -8.48
CA ARG A 49 21.16 -7.90 -8.32
C ARG A 49 20.94 -6.64 -7.48
N MET A 50 19.75 -6.03 -7.56
CA MET A 50 19.36 -4.88 -6.76
C MET A 50 19.01 -5.23 -5.31
N GLY A 51 18.82 -6.52 -4.98
CA GLY A 51 18.40 -6.94 -3.64
C GLY A 51 16.96 -6.54 -3.28
N VAL A 52 16.13 -6.22 -4.27
CA VAL A 52 14.73 -5.83 -4.05
C VAL A 52 13.89 -7.09 -3.82
N ALA A 53 13.00 -7.07 -2.84
CA ALA A 53 12.07 -8.17 -2.62
C ALA A 53 11.01 -8.20 -3.74
N PHE A 54 10.87 -9.34 -4.43
CA PHE A 54 9.89 -9.52 -5.50
C PHE A 54 9.29 -10.93 -5.47
N PHE A 55 8.12 -11.06 -6.08
CA PHE A 55 7.44 -12.34 -6.32
C PHE A 55 7.38 -12.63 -7.81
N ILE A 56 7.28 -13.91 -8.19
CA ILE A 56 7.05 -14.32 -9.58
C ILE A 56 5.60 -14.80 -9.67
N ASN A 57 4.80 -14.18 -10.53
CA ASN A 57 3.41 -14.59 -10.74
C ASN A 57 3.30 -15.81 -11.68
N GLY A 58 2.08 -16.35 -11.86
CA GLY A 58 1.83 -17.51 -12.73
C GLY A 58 2.23 -17.32 -14.20
N CYS A 59 2.37 -16.09 -14.69
CA CYS A 59 2.87 -15.79 -16.04
C CYS A 59 4.41 -15.72 -16.12
N GLY A 60 5.09 -15.97 -15.01
CA GLY A 60 6.55 -15.85 -14.90
C GLY A 60 7.06 -14.42 -14.95
N ARG A 61 6.24 -13.43 -14.57
CA ARG A 61 6.63 -12.01 -14.50
C ARG A 61 6.92 -11.62 -13.06
N PRO A 62 7.91 -10.74 -12.82
CA PRO A 62 8.14 -10.20 -11.50
C PRO A 62 6.98 -9.28 -11.08
N VAL A 63 6.58 -9.38 -9.81
CA VAL A 63 5.62 -8.51 -9.15
C VAL A 63 6.33 -7.89 -7.95
N VAL A 64 6.37 -6.57 -7.91
CA VAL A 64 7.07 -5.80 -6.88
C VAL A 64 6.09 -4.85 -6.23
N THR A 65 6.10 -4.77 -4.90
CA THR A 65 5.30 -3.78 -4.17
C THR A 65 6.07 -2.46 -4.11
N ARG A 66 5.37 -1.32 -4.15
CA ARG A 66 6.00 0.00 -3.97
C ARG A 66 6.76 0.10 -2.64
N ALA A 67 6.16 -0.46 -1.59
CA ALA A 67 6.76 -0.54 -0.26
C ALA A 67 8.11 -1.31 -0.21
N ALA A 68 8.39 -2.21 -1.17
CA ALA A 68 9.66 -2.91 -1.22
C ALA A 68 10.82 -2.02 -1.72
N ILE A 69 10.51 -0.92 -2.41
CA ILE A 69 11.50 -0.03 -3.04
C ILE A 69 11.61 1.29 -2.30
N GLU A 70 10.50 1.81 -1.79
CA GLU A 70 10.45 3.05 -0.99
C GLU A 70 11.22 2.92 0.34
N GLY A 71 11.64 1.71 0.71
CA GLY A 71 12.30 1.41 1.96
C GLY A 71 11.26 1.28 3.07
N ARG A 72 11.23 0.13 3.74
CA ARG A 72 10.36 -0.01 4.91
C ARG A 72 11.05 0.69 6.09
N ALA A 73 10.40 1.71 6.64
CA ALA A 73 10.63 2.12 8.02
C ALA A 73 10.50 0.86 8.90
N GLU A 74 11.60 0.48 9.54
CA GLU A 74 11.74 -0.47 10.64
C GLU A 74 10.48 -1.31 10.92
N VAL A 75 10.49 -2.59 10.48
CA VAL A 75 9.44 -3.54 10.86
C VAL A 75 9.49 -3.62 12.38
N ALA A 76 8.57 -2.93 13.06
CA ALA A 76 8.33 -3.18 14.47
C ALA A 76 8.06 -4.69 14.62
N PRO A 77 8.75 -5.37 15.55
CA PRO A 77 8.62 -6.81 15.71
C PRO A 77 7.13 -7.18 15.86
N PRO A 78 6.71 -8.34 15.31
CA PRO A 78 5.32 -8.74 15.39
C PRO A 78 4.89 -8.71 16.85
N ARG A 79 3.82 -7.96 17.14
CA ARG A 79 3.26 -7.89 18.49
C ARG A 79 2.79 -9.30 18.85
N THR A 80 3.56 -9.99 19.69
CA THR A 80 3.13 -11.23 20.32
C THR A 80 1.85 -10.91 21.09
N TRP A 81 0.77 -11.61 20.75
CA TRP A 81 -0.51 -11.44 21.42
C TRP A 81 -0.35 -11.69 22.94
N SER A 82 -0.63 -10.66 23.74
CA SER A 82 -0.61 -10.72 25.20
C SER A 82 -2.04 -10.56 25.73
N PRO A 83 -2.66 -11.60 26.31
CA PRO A 83 -4.01 -11.49 26.85
C PRO A 83 -4.03 -10.60 28.11
N SER A 84 -5.02 -9.70 28.20
CA SER A 84 -5.24 -8.76 29.31
C SER A 84 -5.46 -9.42 30.69
N VAL A 85 -5.62 -10.74 30.73
CA VAL A 85 -5.77 -11.51 31.99
C VAL A 85 -4.45 -11.62 32.76
N LEU A 86 -3.31 -11.48 32.08
CA LEU A 86 -1.98 -11.45 32.72
C LEU A 86 -1.60 -10.05 33.23
N ASP A 87 -2.37 -9.02 32.88
CA ASP A 87 -2.26 -7.66 33.43
C ASP A 87 -2.97 -7.59 34.78
N THR A 88 -2.60 -8.50 35.70
CA THR A 88 -3.05 -8.47 37.09
C THR A 88 -2.15 -7.56 37.92
N GLN A 89 -1.88 -6.34 37.44
CA GLN A 89 -1.30 -5.31 38.29
C GLN A 89 -2.43 -4.53 38.97
N GLY A 90 -2.62 -4.83 40.26
CA GLY A 90 -3.26 -3.94 41.22
C GLY A 90 -4.77 -4.11 41.37
N ARG A 91 -5.19 -5.04 42.24
CA ARG A 91 -6.39 -4.84 43.05
C ARG A 91 -6.07 -5.16 44.51
N ALA A 92 -6.25 -4.12 45.31
CA ALA A 92 -6.10 -4.05 46.76
C ALA A 92 -6.95 -5.10 47.51
#